data_AF-A0A920IVU7-F1
#
_entry.id   AF-A0A920IVU7-F1
#
_cell.length_a   1.000
_cell.length_b   1.000
_cell.length_c   1.000
_cell.angle_alpha   90.00
_cell.angle_beta   90.00
_cell.angle_gamma   90.00
#
_symmetry.space_group_name_H-M   'P 1'
#
loop_
_entity.id
_entity.type
_entity.pdbx_description
1 polymer ?
#
loop_
_entity_poly.entity_id
_entity_poly.type
_entity_poly.pdbx_seq_one_letter_code
_entity_poly.pdbx_strand_id
1 'polypeptide(L)' 'MGHMEGGDGKISPYNETGVWAQYRFDPAGKQYIQVNINNVFDDIPDKVSTLAWPFFQDALLPAVGPEVFVSYRYTF' A
#
# COMPACT_ATOMS: atom_id res chain seq x y z
N MET A 1 0.59 -1.40 20.16
CA MET A 1 1.56 -0.35 19.85
C MET A 1 0.77 0.87 19.46
N GLY A 2 0.98 2.01 20.13
CA GLY A 2 0.09 3.17 20.04
C GLY A 2 0.44 4.05 18.85
N HIS A 3 -0.52 4.23 17.95
CA HIS A 3 -0.48 5.25 16.90
C HIS A 3 -0.59 6.62 17.56
N MET A 4 0.45 7.43 17.45
CA MET A 4 0.51 8.77 18.02
C MET A 4 0.02 9.76 16.97
N GLU A 5 -1.17 10.33 17.17
CA GLU A 5 -1.57 11.54 16.45
C GLU A 5 -0.44 12.58 16.57
N GLY A 6 0.00 13.14 15.43
CA GLY A 6 0.87 14.29 15.44
C GLY A 6 0.22 15.40 16.26
N GLY A 7 0.89 15.84 17.34
CA GLY A 7 0.33 16.65 18.45
C GLY A 7 -0.19 18.06 18.11
N ASP A 8 -0.53 18.34 16.85
CA ASP A 8 -0.99 19.64 16.34
C ASP A 8 -2.08 19.47 15.24
N GLY A 9 -2.80 18.34 15.22
CA GLY A 9 -3.81 18.04 14.19
C GLY A 9 -3.21 17.77 12.80
N LYS A 10 -1.91 17.48 12.74
CA LYS A 10 -1.17 17.12 11.53
C LYS A 10 -1.05 15.61 11.43
N ILE A 11 -1.15 15.08 10.20
CA ILE A 11 -0.96 13.67 9.92
C ILE A 11 0.52 13.33 10.15
N SER A 12 0.76 12.28 10.92
CA SER A 12 2.11 11.73 11.11
C SER A 12 2.65 11.24 9.76
N PRO A 13 3.92 11.52 9.43
CA PRO A 13 4.51 10.98 8.21
C PRO A 13 4.49 9.44 8.28
N TYR A 14 4.05 8.80 7.21
CA TYR A 14 4.03 7.35 7.03
C TYR A 14 4.79 6.98 5.76
N ASN A 15 5.30 5.75 5.68
CA ASN A 15 6.06 5.25 4.54
C ASN A 15 5.51 3.91 4.05
N GLU A 16 4.90 3.92 2.87
CA GLU A 16 4.51 2.68 2.21
C GLU A 16 5.71 2.06 1.49
N THR A 17 6.14 0.87 1.94
CA THR A 17 7.21 0.11 1.29
C THR A 17 6.62 -1.06 0.51
N GLY A 18 6.90 -1.10 -0.80
CA GLY A 18 6.54 -2.20 -1.68
C GLY A 18 7.73 -3.08 -2.05
N VAL A 19 7.50 -4.39 -2.17
CA VAL A 19 8.48 -5.37 -2.66
C VAL A 19 7.85 -6.18 -3.78
N TRP A 20 8.62 -6.46 -4.83
CA TRP A 20 8.16 -7.29 -5.94
C TRP A 20 9.19 -8.33 -6.35
N ALA A 21 8.68 -9.46 -6.84
CA ALA A 21 9.47 -10.52 -7.43
C ALA A 21 8.81 -10.99 -8.73
N GLN A 22 9.63 -11.24 -9.76
CA GLN A 22 9.15 -11.71 -11.05
C GLN A 22 9.94 -12.95 -11.48
N TYR A 23 9.23 -13.96 -11.95
CA TYR A 23 9.80 -15.12 -12.61
C TYR A 23 9.39 -15.15 -14.07
N ARG A 24 10.38 -15.13 -14.97
CA ARG A 24 10.18 -15.21 -16.42
C ARG A 24 10.34 -16.64 -16.88
N PHE A 25 9.37 -17.11 -17.66
CA PHE A 25 9.41 -18.46 -18.23
C PHE A 25 10.23 -18.53 -19.53
N ASP A 26 10.47 -17.38 -20.15
CA ASP A 26 11.27 -17.26 -21.37
C ASP A 26 12.26 -16.09 -21.29
N PRO A 27 13.42 -16.17 -21.99
CA PRO A 27 14.41 -15.10 -22.01
C PRO A 27 13.90 -13.80 -22.64
N ALA A 28 12.90 -13.89 -23.54
CA ALA A 28 12.30 -12.74 -24.21
C ALA A 28 11.27 -12.00 -23.33
N GLY A 29 10.94 -12.52 -22.14
CA GLY A 29 10.01 -11.91 -21.19
C GLY A 29 8.55 -11.87 -21.68
N LYS A 30 8.16 -12.75 -22.61
CA LYS A 30 6.79 -12.84 -23.13
C LYS A 30 5.81 -13.47 -22.15
N GLN A 31 6.33 -14.32 -21.28
CA GLN A 31 5.60 -15.06 -20.28
C GLN A 31 6.27 -14.89 -18.92
N TYR A 32 5.54 -14.35 -17.96
CA TYR A 32 6.04 -14.23 -16.60
C TYR A 32 4.91 -14.27 -15.57
N ILE A 33 5.28 -14.68 -14.37
CA ILE A 33 4.50 -14.47 -13.15
C ILE A 33 5.22 -13.43 -12.28
N GLN A 34 4.46 -12.53 -11.69
CA GLN A 34 4.95 -11.50 -10.79
C GLN A 34 4.10 -11.47 -9.53
N VAL A 35 4.78 -11.33 -8.39
CA VAL A 35 4.15 -11.09 -7.10
C VAL A 35 4.62 -9.72 -6.61
N ASN A 36 3.67 -8.90 -6.20
CA ASN A 36 3.93 -7.61 -5.57
C ASN A 36 3.27 -7.64 -4.19
N ILE A 37 4.01 -7.19 -3.18
CA ILE A 37 3.52 -6.97 -1.84
C ILE A 37 3.61 -5.46 -1.60
N ASN A 38 2.47 -4.82 -1.43
CA ASN A 38 2.38 -3.41 -1.09
C ASN A 38 2.21 -3.27 0.42
N ASN A 39 2.63 -2.13 0.95
CA ASN A 39 2.64 -1.84 2.38
C ASN A 39 3.17 -2.99 3.27
N VAL A 40 4.39 -3.47 3.00
CA VAL A 40 4.99 -4.65 3.68
C VAL A 40 5.02 -4.52 5.21
N PHE A 41 5.10 -3.28 5.71
CA PHE A 41 5.23 -2.99 7.14
C PHE A 41 3.91 -2.59 7.82
N ASP A 42 2.78 -2.61 7.11
CA ASP A 42 1.47 -2.17 7.62
C ASP A 42 1.52 -0.74 8.21
N ASP A 43 2.24 0.16 7.53
CA ASP A 43 2.36 1.56 7.93
C ASP A 43 1.23 2.34 7.26
N ILE A 44 0.20 2.67 8.04
CA ILE A 44 -1.01 3.35 7.58
C ILE A 44 -1.12 4.74 8.21
N PRO A 45 -1.59 5.75 7.46
CA PRO A 45 -1.76 7.09 7.99
C PRO A 45 -2.74 7.12 9.17
N ASP A 46 -2.39 7.89 10.20
CA ASP A 46 -3.27 8.13 11.33
C ASP A 46 -4.52 8.89 10.89
N LYS A 47 -5.66 8.54 11.50
CA LYS A 47 -6.94 9.23 11.26
C LYS A 47 -6.90 10.63 11.87
N VAL A 48 -7.46 11.60 11.15
CA VAL A 48 -7.53 12.99 11.61
C VAL A 48 -8.96 13.29 12.08
N SER A 49 -9.12 13.54 13.38
CA SER A 49 -10.42 13.81 14.00
C SER A 49 -11.22 14.94 13.34
N THR A 50 -10.55 15.95 12.77
CA THR A 50 -11.20 17.06 12.04
C THR A 50 -11.84 16.65 10.71
N LEU A 51 -11.43 15.52 10.14
CA LEU A 51 -11.96 14.95 8.89
C LEU A 51 -12.91 13.77 9.15
N ALA A 52 -13.21 13.46 10.42
CA ALA A 52 -14.00 12.30 10.82
C ALA A 52 -15.50 12.44 10.55
N TRP A 53 -16.05 13.66 10.48
CA TRP A 53 -17.44 13.92 10.08
C TRP A 53 -17.47 14.76 8.79
N PRO A 54 -18.17 14.32 7.73
CA PRO A 54 -18.82 13.03 7.50
C PRO A 54 -17.86 12.02 6.85
N PHE A 55 -16.78 11.63 7.54
CA PHE A 55 -15.82 10.60 7.11
C PHE A 55 -14.98 10.95 5.88
N PHE A 56 -14.71 12.24 5.60
CA PHE A 56 -13.79 12.65 4.53
C PHE A 56 -12.40 12.02 4.67
N GLN A 57 -11.98 11.71 5.89
CA GLN A 57 -10.71 11.05 6.18
C GLN A 57 -10.55 9.73 5.42
N ASP A 58 -11.60 8.91 5.28
CA ASP A 58 -11.46 7.57 4.69
C ASP A 58 -11.34 7.64 3.16
N ALA A 59 -11.80 8.74 2.53
CA ALA A 59 -11.63 8.99 1.10
C ALA A 59 -10.27 9.63 0.77
N LEU A 60 -9.77 10.50 1.65
CA LEU A 60 -8.51 11.23 1.44
C LEU A 60 -7.28 10.45 1.90
N LEU A 61 -7.45 9.63 2.95
CA LEU A 61 -6.40 8.83 3.57
C LEU A 61 -6.91 7.39 3.70
N PRO A 62 -7.05 6.66 2.59
CA PRO A 62 -7.50 5.28 2.64
C PRO A 62 -6.50 4.45 3.45
N ALA A 63 -6.99 3.83 4.53
CA ALA A 63 -6.19 2.94 5.36
C ALA A 63 -6.08 1.57 4.68
N VAL A 64 -5.14 1.46 3.75
CA VAL A 64 -4.85 0.21 3.04
C VAL A 64 -3.66 -0.49 3.71
N GLY A 65 -3.93 -1.64 4.34
CA GLY A 65 -2.91 -2.48 4.96
C GLY A 65 -2.08 -3.26 3.92
N PRO A 66 -1.37 -4.32 4.32
CA PRO A 66 -0.56 -5.11 3.41
C PRO A 66 -1.41 -5.79 2.34
N GLU A 67 -1.08 -5.56 1.07
CA GLU A 67 -1.79 -6.14 -0.08
C GLU A 67 -0.85 -7.01 -0.91
N VAL A 68 -1.34 -8.16 -1.38
CA VAL A 68 -0.59 -9.07 -2.25
C VAL A 68 -1.27 -9.14 -3.61
N PHE A 69 -0.53 -8.74 -4.64
CA PHE A 69 -0.96 -8.79 -6.03
C PHE A 69 -0.18 -9.85 -6.78
N VAL A 70 -0.88 -10.85 -7.30
CA VAL A 70 -0.30 -11.85 -8.20
C VAL A 70 -0.74 -11.53 -9.63
N SER A 71 0.21 -11.40 -10.53
CA SER A 71 -0.01 -11.09 -11.93
C SER A 71 0.63 -12.13 -12.82
N TYR A 72 -0.10 -12.58 -13.83
CA TYR A 72 0.42 -13.43 -14.89
C TYR A 72 0.27 -12.72 -16.23
N ARG A 73 1.35 -12.68 -17.02
CA ARG A 73 1.33 -12.13 -18.37
C ARG A 73 1.72 -13.20 -19.37
N TYR A 74 0.99 -13.20 -20.48
CA TYR A 74 1.23 -14.05 -21.63
C TYR A 74 1.10 -13.23 -22.92
N THR A 75 2.10 -13.29 -23.80
CA THR A 75 2.14 -12.58 -25.08
C THR A 75 2.74 -13.49 -26.17
N PHE A 76 2.25 -13.41 -27.40
CA PHE A 76 2.68 -14.22 -28.55
C PHE A 76 3.83 -13.57 -29.33
#